data_AF-A0A1M7SY28-F1
#
_entry.id   AF-A0A1M7SY28-F1
#
_cell.length_a   1.000
_cell.length_b   1.000
_cell.length_c   1.000
_cell.angle_alpha   90.00
_cell.angle_beta   90.00
_cell.angle_gamma   90.00
#
_symmetry.space_group_name_H-M   'P 1'
#
loop_
_entity.id
_entity.type
_entity.pdbx_description
1 polymer ?
#
loop_
_entity_poly.entity_id
_entity_poly.type
_entity_poly.pdbx_seq_one_letter_code
_entity_poly.pdbx_strand_id
1 'polypeptide(L)'
;MTAVAAAPAAPRVAVRSRRHTASWQLAAALGLATAGGLHVAAAVDHLSAGSLAVGFFLLTALAQAGLAASLVLGAWAGTRAGRLLVATAMLGTVGLLTLYVVAHGTGLLDSFAVHDAAAAGHLHDVPGRETVAVDPVTGVEFAQGMPLGASGPVAMDGLPGSTGGHGPEAVGTAVVAAELLTVAALAALLPASWRGRALNALLVLGGSAWALWLTGVLG
;
A
#
# COMPACT_ATOMS: atom_id res chain seq x y z
N MET A 1 7.15 -54.03 -43.71
CA MET A 1 6.93 -53.21 -42.50
C MET A 1 6.59 -51.80 -42.94
N THR A 2 5.31 -51.44 -42.94
CA THR A 2 4.82 -50.11 -43.30
C THR A 2 4.77 -49.24 -42.05
N ALA A 3 5.59 -48.19 -42.01
CA ALA A 3 5.58 -47.22 -40.92
C ALA A 3 4.30 -46.37 -41.00
N VAL A 4 3.41 -46.55 -40.01
CA VAL A 4 2.24 -45.69 -39.83
C VAL A 4 2.72 -44.35 -39.29
N ALA A 5 2.59 -43.29 -40.08
CA ALA A 5 2.92 -41.93 -39.67
C ALA A 5 2.01 -41.49 -38.50
N ALA A 6 2.61 -41.09 -37.39
CA ALA A 6 1.90 -40.62 -36.21
C ALA A 6 1.08 -39.35 -36.55
N ALA A 7 -0.21 -39.36 -36.24
CA ALA A 7 -1.10 -38.24 -36.46
C ALA A 7 -0.64 -36.98 -35.66
N PRO A 8 -0.75 -35.77 -36.24
CA PRO A 8 -0.25 -34.55 -35.61
C PRO A 8 -1.01 -34.22 -34.32
N ALA A 9 -0.34 -34.32 -33.18
CA ALA A 9 -0.87 -34.00 -31.84
C ALA A 9 -1.09 -32.48 -31.58
N ALA A 10 -1.01 -31.63 -32.61
CA ALA A 10 -0.97 -30.18 -32.53
C ALA A 10 -2.21 -29.49 -31.89
N PRO A 11 -3.47 -29.92 -32.09
CA PRO A 11 -4.61 -29.12 -31.65
C PRO A 11 -4.82 -29.12 -30.12
N ARG A 12 -4.45 -30.21 -29.42
CA ARG A 12 -4.66 -30.32 -27.97
C ARG A 12 -3.69 -29.45 -27.15
N VAL A 13 -2.48 -29.23 -27.65
CA VAL A 13 -1.45 -28.41 -26.96
C VAL A 13 -1.80 -26.93 -26.99
N ALA A 14 -2.30 -26.42 -28.13
CA ALA A 14 -2.70 -25.02 -28.27
C ALA A 14 -3.89 -24.65 -27.36
N VAL A 15 -4.90 -25.51 -27.25
CA VAL A 15 -6.07 -25.28 -26.39
C VAL A 15 -5.68 -25.27 -24.91
N ARG A 16 -4.80 -26.18 -24.48
CA ARG A 16 -4.29 -26.22 -23.08
C ARG A 16 -3.51 -24.96 -22.71
N SER A 17 -2.64 -24.48 -23.61
CA SER A 17 -1.86 -23.24 -23.43
C SER A 17 -2.77 -22.00 -23.28
N ARG A 18 -3.85 -21.92 -24.07
CA ARG A 18 -4.83 -20.83 -23.97
C ARG A 18 -5.60 -20.85 -22.65
N ARG A 19 -6.13 -22.01 -22.23
CA ARG A 19 -6.88 -22.15 -20.97
C ARG A 19 -6.03 -21.81 -19.76
N HIS A 20 -4.78 -22.23 -19.75
CA HIS A 20 -3.83 -21.92 -18.67
C HIS A 20 -3.55 -20.40 -18.59
N THR A 21 -3.43 -19.71 -19.73
CA THR A 21 -3.22 -18.25 -19.70
C THR A 21 -4.44 -17.51 -19.14
N ALA A 22 -5.64 -17.91 -19.56
CA ALA A 22 -6.90 -17.31 -19.09
C ALA A 22 -7.11 -17.52 -17.58
N SER A 23 -6.77 -18.69 -17.03
CA SER A 23 -6.88 -18.93 -15.58
C SER A 23 -5.95 -18.02 -14.78
N TRP A 24 -4.72 -17.81 -15.23
CA TRP A 24 -3.79 -16.88 -14.58
C TRP A 24 -4.23 -15.41 -14.71
N GLN A 25 -4.85 -15.03 -15.83
CA GLN A 25 -5.42 -13.68 -15.99
C GLN A 25 -6.55 -13.44 -15.00
N LEU A 26 -7.45 -14.42 -14.81
CA LEU A 26 -8.53 -14.32 -13.84
C LEU A 26 -8.02 -14.34 -12.40
N ALA A 27 -6.98 -15.13 -12.10
CA ALA A 27 -6.33 -15.11 -10.79
C ALA A 27 -5.70 -13.74 -10.48
N ALA A 28 -4.99 -13.14 -11.43
CA ALA A 28 -4.42 -11.80 -11.29
C ALA A 28 -5.51 -10.73 -11.16
N ALA A 29 -6.59 -10.84 -11.93
CA ALA A 29 -7.73 -9.93 -11.84
C ALA A 29 -8.43 -10.01 -10.48
N LEU A 30 -8.63 -11.22 -9.97
CA LEU A 30 -9.21 -11.44 -8.65
C LEU A 30 -8.32 -10.83 -7.56
N GLY A 31 -7.01 -11.08 -7.61
CA GLY A 31 -6.05 -10.49 -6.68
C GLY A 31 -6.10 -8.95 -6.68
N LEU A 32 -6.06 -8.33 -7.87
CA LEU A 32 -6.19 -6.88 -8.03
C LEU A 32 -7.53 -6.35 -7.50
N ALA A 33 -8.63 -7.04 -7.77
CA ALA A 33 -9.94 -6.63 -7.28
C ALA A 33 -10.04 -6.72 -5.74
N THR A 34 -9.49 -7.78 -5.15
CA THR A 34 -9.41 -7.95 -3.69
C THR A 34 -8.53 -6.88 -3.06
N ALA A 35 -7.34 -6.63 -3.60
CA ALA A 35 -6.45 -5.57 -3.13
C ALA A 35 -7.11 -4.19 -3.25
N GLY A 36 -7.79 -3.91 -4.37
CA GLY A 36 -8.54 -2.67 -4.56
C GLY A 36 -9.65 -2.48 -3.54
N GLY A 37 -10.42 -3.54 -3.24
CA GLY A 37 -11.44 -3.52 -2.19
C GLY A 37 -10.84 -3.25 -0.80
N LEU A 38 -9.69 -3.86 -0.50
CA LEU A 38 -8.98 -3.63 0.77
C LEU A 38 -8.41 -2.21 0.87
N HIS A 39 -7.96 -1.60 -0.24
CA HIS A 39 -7.57 -0.20 -0.25
C HIS A 39 -8.76 0.74 -0.03
N VAL A 40 -9.96 0.41 -0.51
CA VAL A 40 -11.17 1.18 -0.14
C VAL A 40 -11.44 1.07 1.36
N ALA A 41 -11.30 -0.12 1.95
CA ALA A 41 -11.44 -0.30 3.39
C ALA A 41 -10.38 0.54 4.16
N ALA A 42 -9.12 0.49 3.74
CA ALA A 42 -8.05 1.30 4.31
C ALA A 42 -8.33 2.81 4.20
N ALA A 43 -8.94 3.27 3.09
CA ALA A 43 -9.35 4.66 2.93
C ALA A 43 -10.40 5.09 3.98
N VAL A 44 -11.31 4.19 4.36
CA VAL A 44 -12.30 4.44 5.41
C VAL A 44 -11.62 4.54 6.78
N ASP A 45 -10.69 3.63 7.07
CA ASP A 45 -9.92 3.65 8.32
C ASP A 45 -9.08 4.92 8.46
N HIS A 46 -8.65 5.50 7.33
CA HIS A 46 -7.82 6.71 7.29
C HIS A 46 -8.59 8.02 7.07
N LEU A 47 -9.92 8.04 7.23
CA LEU A 47 -10.70 9.29 7.10
C LEU A 47 -10.22 10.38 8.08
N SER A 48 -9.75 10.00 9.27
CA SER A 48 -9.16 10.92 10.25
C SER A 48 -7.72 11.33 9.94
N ALA A 49 -7.01 10.59 9.08
CA ALA A 49 -5.61 10.85 8.73
C ALA A 49 -5.45 11.91 7.61
N GLY A 50 -6.56 12.45 7.10
CA GLY A 50 -6.57 13.55 6.14
C GLY A 50 -6.83 13.15 4.69
N SER A 51 -7.18 14.15 3.87
CA SER A 51 -7.64 13.95 2.50
C SER A 51 -6.61 13.30 1.56
N LEU A 52 -5.32 13.49 1.85
CA LEU A 52 -4.23 12.95 1.03
C LEU A 52 -4.14 11.43 1.17
N ALA A 53 -4.18 10.89 2.40
CA ALA A 53 -4.17 9.45 2.66
C ALA A 53 -5.39 8.76 2.02
N VAL A 54 -6.58 9.32 2.24
CA VAL A 54 -7.83 8.84 1.63
C VAL A 54 -7.73 8.87 0.09
N GLY A 55 -7.27 9.99 -0.48
CA GLY A 55 -7.11 10.14 -1.93
C GLY A 55 -6.14 9.14 -2.53
N PHE A 56 -5.00 8.89 -1.87
CA PHE A 56 -4.01 7.89 -2.30
C PHE A 56 -4.61 6.48 -2.34
N PHE A 57 -5.32 6.08 -1.28
CA PHE A 57 -5.94 4.75 -1.22
C PHE A 57 -7.05 4.59 -2.27
N LEU A 58 -7.92 5.59 -2.45
CA LEU A 58 -8.98 5.55 -3.46
C LEU A 58 -8.43 5.56 -4.89
N LEU A 59 -7.37 6.32 -5.17
CA LEU A 59 -6.71 6.32 -6.48
C LEU A 59 -6.08 4.95 -6.77
N THR A 60 -5.44 4.35 -5.76
CA THR A 60 -4.86 3.01 -5.86
C THR A 60 -5.94 1.96 -6.12
N ALA A 61 -7.05 2.01 -5.37
CA ALA A 61 -8.19 1.12 -5.57
C ALA A 61 -8.78 1.25 -6.98
N LEU A 62 -8.94 2.47 -7.48
CA LEU A 62 -9.44 2.74 -8.83
C LEU A 62 -8.50 2.16 -9.90
N ALA A 63 -7.18 2.37 -9.75
CA ALA A 63 -6.19 1.82 -10.66
C ALA A 63 -6.24 0.27 -10.69
N GLN A 64 -6.35 -0.36 -9.52
CA GLN A 64 -6.45 -1.81 -9.40
C GLN A 64 -7.75 -2.36 -9.97
N ALA A 65 -8.88 -1.70 -9.74
CA ALA A 65 -10.17 -2.06 -10.33
C ALA A 65 -10.14 -1.96 -11.87
N GLY A 66 -9.53 -0.89 -12.41
CA GLY A 66 -9.35 -0.72 -13.86
C GLY A 66 -8.47 -1.81 -14.48
N LEU A 67 -7.36 -2.16 -13.83
CA LEU A 67 -6.49 -3.25 -14.26
C LEU A 67 -7.20 -4.62 -14.18
N ALA A 68 -7.93 -4.89 -13.09
CA ALA A 68 -8.71 -6.11 -12.92
C ALA A 68 -9.76 -6.24 -14.03
N ALA A 69 -10.52 -5.19 -14.31
CA ALA A 69 -11.50 -5.15 -15.39
C ALA A 69 -10.85 -5.41 -16.76
N SER A 70 -9.69 -4.79 -17.04
CA SER A 70 -8.94 -5.03 -18.28
C SER A 70 -8.53 -6.49 -18.44
N LEU A 71 -8.07 -7.15 -17.36
CA LEU A 71 -7.68 -8.56 -17.39
C LEU A 71 -8.89 -9.49 -17.57
N VAL A 72 -10.03 -9.22 -16.91
CA VAL A 72 -11.27 -9.98 -17.09
C VAL A 72 -11.78 -9.87 -18.53
N LEU A 73 -11.85 -8.65 -19.07
CA LEU A 73 -12.27 -8.41 -20.45
C LEU A 73 -11.33 -9.11 -21.44
N GLY A 74 -10.01 -9.06 -21.18
CA GLY A 74 -9.02 -9.76 -21.98
C GLY A 74 -9.24 -11.28 -21.97
N ALA A 75 -9.46 -11.87 -20.80
CA ALA A 75 -9.72 -13.30 -20.62
C ALA A 75 -11.03 -13.73 -21.31
N TRP A 76 -12.11 -12.95 -21.17
CA TRP A 76 -13.39 -13.19 -21.85
C TRP A 76 -13.28 -13.08 -23.36
N ALA A 77 -12.55 -12.10 -23.87
CA ALA A 77 -12.26 -11.97 -25.30
C ALA A 77 -11.28 -13.02 -25.84
N GLY A 78 -10.72 -13.88 -24.98
CA GLY A 78 -9.71 -14.87 -25.35
C GLY A 78 -8.37 -14.26 -25.79
N THR A 79 -8.10 -13.02 -25.38
CA THR A 79 -6.89 -12.25 -25.72
C THR A 79 -5.87 -12.31 -24.59
N ARG A 80 -4.59 -12.29 -24.96
CA ARG A 80 -3.51 -12.19 -23.96
C ARG A 80 -3.36 -10.76 -23.50
N ALA A 81 -3.12 -10.60 -22.20
CA ALA A 81 -2.81 -9.30 -21.62
C ALA A 81 -1.49 -8.79 -22.22
N GLY A 82 -1.45 -7.52 -22.58
CA GLY A 82 -0.25 -6.90 -23.13
C GLY A 82 0.91 -7.01 -22.13
N ARG A 83 2.10 -7.36 -22.62
CA ARG A 83 3.31 -7.48 -21.78
C ARG A 83 3.60 -6.22 -20.95
N LEU A 84 3.34 -5.05 -21.54
CA LEU A 84 3.55 -3.76 -20.88
C LEU A 84 2.53 -3.55 -19.76
N LEU A 85 1.26 -3.86 -20.00
CA LEU A 85 0.22 -3.78 -18.96
C LEU A 85 0.54 -4.68 -17.76
N VAL A 86 0.92 -5.94 -18.02
CA VAL A 86 1.29 -6.88 -16.94
C VAL A 86 2.54 -6.40 -16.20
N ALA A 87 3.56 -5.92 -16.90
CA ALA A 87 4.78 -5.41 -16.29
C ALA A 87 4.52 -4.15 -15.45
N THR A 88 3.71 -3.21 -15.96
CA THR A 88 3.33 -1.98 -15.24
C THR A 88 2.48 -2.31 -14.01
N ALA A 89 1.51 -3.22 -14.12
CA ALA A 89 0.71 -3.67 -12.97
C ALA A 89 1.61 -4.30 -11.89
N MET A 90 2.53 -5.18 -12.30
CA MET A 90 3.46 -5.83 -11.37
C MET A 90 4.38 -4.81 -10.71
N LEU A 91 4.93 -3.86 -11.48
CA LEU A 91 5.78 -2.79 -10.94
C LEU A 91 5.02 -1.89 -9.98
N GLY A 92 3.78 -1.53 -10.30
CA GLY A 92 2.90 -0.75 -9.43
C GLY A 92 2.65 -1.46 -8.10
N THR A 93 2.24 -2.73 -8.13
CA THR A 93 2.03 -3.52 -6.91
C THR A 93 3.31 -3.68 -6.09
N VAL A 94 4.45 -3.99 -6.71
CA VAL A 94 5.74 -4.08 -6.01
C VAL A 94 6.14 -2.72 -5.41
N GLY A 95 5.84 -1.63 -6.11
CA GLY A 95 6.04 -0.27 -5.62
C GLY A 95 5.20 0.02 -4.38
N LEU A 96 3.93 -0.38 -4.35
CA LEU A 96 3.05 -0.24 -3.19
C LEU A 96 3.56 -1.05 -1.99
N LEU A 97 3.98 -2.30 -2.20
CA LEU A 97 4.60 -3.13 -1.16
C LEU A 97 5.88 -2.50 -0.60
N THR A 98 6.73 -1.96 -1.48
CA THR A 98 7.97 -1.29 -1.08
C THR A 98 7.66 -0.03 -0.28
N LEU A 99 6.71 0.78 -0.75
CA LEU A 99 6.24 1.97 -0.05
C LEU A 99 5.71 1.61 1.34
N TYR A 100 4.88 0.56 1.45
CA TYR A 100 4.36 0.07 2.72
C TYR A 100 5.49 -0.29 3.70
N VAL A 101 6.47 -1.08 3.25
CA VAL A 101 7.62 -1.49 4.07
C VAL A 101 8.45 -0.30 4.53
N VAL A 102 8.75 0.65 3.64
CA VAL A 102 9.53 1.84 3.98
C VAL A 102 8.76 2.72 4.96
N ALA A 103 7.48 2.99 4.67
CA ALA A 103 6.61 3.80 5.51
C ALA A 103 6.54 3.29 6.95
N HIS A 104 6.33 1.99 7.13
CA HIS A 104 6.18 1.37 8.46
C HIS A 104 7.50 1.02 9.13
N GLY A 105 8.54 0.70 8.34
CA GLY A 105 9.85 0.31 8.88
C GLY A 105 10.75 1.48 9.28
N THR A 106 10.49 2.69 8.78
CA THR A 106 11.34 3.86 9.05
C THR A 106 10.63 5.01 9.77
N GLY A 107 9.34 4.87 10.07
CA GLY A 107 8.53 5.97 10.63
C GLY A 107 8.41 7.17 9.69
N LEU A 108 8.68 7.00 8.38
CA LEU A 108 8.69 8.10 7.41
C LEU A 108 7.36 8.85 7.38
N LEU A 109 6.25 8.14 7.61
CA LEU A 109 4.92 8.75 7.67
C LEU A 109 4.68 9.57 8.94
N ASP A 110 5.41 9.34 10.03
CA ASP A 110 5.28 10.13 11.27
C ASP A 110 5.64 11.61 11.02
N SER A 111 6.58 11.86 10.10
CA SER A 111 6.96 13.21 9.69
C SER A 111 5.88 13.95 8.88
N PHE A 112 4.99 13.21 8.22
CA PHE A 112 3.85 13.74 7.46
C PHE A 112 2.54 13.73 8.26
N ALA A 113 2.51 12.99 9.37
CA ALA A 113 1.41 12.97 10.31
C ALA A 113 1.36 14.23 11.19
N VAL A 114 2.23 15.24 11.00
CA VAL A 114 2.06 16.55 11.65
C VAL A 114 0.79 17.21 11.12
N HIS A 115 -0.22 17.31 11.99
CA HIS A 115 -1.63 17.45 11.67
C HIS A 115 -2.02 18.77 10.98
N ASP A 116 -3.12 18.70 10.23
CA ASP A 116 -4.12 19.74 9.96
C ASP A 116 -4.72 20.39 11.25
N ALA A 117 -4.00 20.40 12.38
CA ALA A 117 -4.38 21.10 13.60
C ALA A 117 -4.54 22.62 13.36
N ALA A 118 -3.96 23.16 12.27
CA ALA A 118 -4.17 24.54 11.85
C ALA A 118 -5.55 24.80 11.23
N ALA A 119 -6.29 23.78 10.77
CA ALA A 119 -7.59 23.95 10.12
C ALA A 119 -8.79 23.90 11.10
N ALA A 120 -8.60 23.41 12.32
CA ALA A 120 -9.66 23.28 13.34
C ALA A 120 -9.51 24.24 14.53
N GLY A 121 -8.62 25.24 14.42
CA GLY A 121 -8.28 26.19 15.49
C GLY A 121 -8.84 27.60 15.31
N HIS A 122 -10.04 27.78 14.74
CA HIS A 122 -10.74 29.07 14.75
C HIS A 122 -12.20 28.91 15.21
N LEU A 123 -12.36 28.70 16.51
CA LEU A 123 -13.63 28.93 17.19
C LEU A 123 -13.34 29.50 18.57
N HIS A 124 -13.24 30.82 18.66
CA HIS A 124 -13.72 31.58 19.82
C HIS A 124 -14.02 33.02 19.39
N ASP A 125 -15.30 33.32 19.21
CA ASP A 125 -15.83 34.56 19.79
C ASP A 125 -17.21 34.26 20.37
N VAL A 126 -17.23 33.96 21.67
CA VAL A 126 -18.44 33.93 22.48
C VAL A 126 -18.42 35.25 23.26
N PRO A 127 -19.28 36.22 22.91
CA PRO A 127 -19.35 37.47 23.65
C PRO A 127 -19.82 37.18 25.09
N GLY A 128 -19.00 37.52 26.08
CA GLY A 128 -19.44 37.62 27.49
C GLY A 128 -18.93 36.57 28.48
N ARG A 129 -17.92 35.76 28.17
CA ARG A 129 -17.14 35.04 29.20
C ARG A 129 -15.80 35.73 29.42
N GLU A 130 -15.74 36.63 30.39
CA GLU A 130 -14.49 37.00 31.05
C GLU A 130 -14.03 35.80 31.90
N THR A 131 -13.37 34.83 31.28
CA THR A 131 -12.51 33.91 32.03
C THR A 131 -11.33 34.74 32.51
N VAL A 132 -11.30 35.07 33.80
CA VAL A 132 -10.21 35.79 34.44
C VAL A 132 -8.92 34.98 34.22
N ALA A 133 -8.14 35.41 33.24
CA ALA A 133 -7.04 34.66 32.65
C ALA A 133 -5.70 34.95 33.33
N VAL A 134 -5.69 35.44 34.57
CA VAL A 134 -4.46 35.77 35.30
C VAL A 134 -4.39 34.96 36.57
N ASP A 135 -3.34 34.17 36.73
CA ASP A 135 -3.06 33.49 37.99
C ASP A 135 -2.81 34.55 39.09
N PRO A 136 -3.64 34.61 40.15
CA PRO A 136 -3.53 35.64 41.18
C PRO A 136 -2.25 35.52 42.04
N VAL A 137 -1.53 34.40 41.97
CA VAL A 137 -0.28 34.18 42.72
C VAL A 137 0.94 34.67 41.94
N THR A 138 0.94 34.49 40.62
CA THR A 138 2.11 34.76 39.77
C THR A 138 1.93 35.98 38.86
N GLY A 139 0.70 36.45 38.67
CA GLY A 139 0.37 37.58 37.79
C GLY A 139 0.50 37.26 36.30
N VAL A 140 0.68 35.99 35.93
CA VAL A 140 0.89 35.55 34.55
C VAL A 140 -0.45 35.33 33.86
N GLU A 141 -0.60 35.91 32.67
CA GLU A 141 -1.78 35.77 31.83
C GLU A 141 -1.71 34.43 31.06
N PHE A 142 -2.66 33.51 31.27
CA PHE A 142 -2.70 32.20 30.64
C PHE A 142 -2.80 32.26 29.10
N ALA A 143 -3.22 33.39 28.54
CA ALA A 143 -3.23 33.64 27.10
C ALA A 143 -1.81 33.82 26.51
N GLN A 144 -0.80 34.10 27.34
CA GLN A 144 0.59 34.32 26.91
C GLN A 144 1.42 33.04 26.84
N GLY A 145 0.78 31.86 26.84
CA GLY A 145 1.32 30.57 26.42
C GLY A 145 2.75 30.29 26.88
N MET A 146 2.93 29.55 27.98
CA MET A 146 4.23 28.98 28.35
C MET A 146 4.82 28.23 27.14
N PRO A 147 5.96 28.67 26.57
CA PRO A 147 6.60 27.90 25.52
C PRO A 147 7.06 26.58 26.12
N LEU A 148 6.53 25.46 25.60
CA LEU A 148 7.07 24.12 25.84
C LEU A 148 8.41 24.00 25.10
N GLY A 149 9.41 24.73 25.58
CA GLY A 149 10.77 24.64 25.07
C GLY A 149 11.41 23.33 25.56
N ALA A 150 11.79 22.47 24.61
CA ALA A 150 12.47 21.19 24.85
C ALA A 150 13.91 21.32 25.41
N SER A 151 14.33 22.51 25.83
CA SER A 151 15.68 22.80 26.29
C SER A 151 15.63 23.44 27.68
N GLY A 152 15.21 22.63 28.65
CA GLY A 152 15.38 22.87 30.08
C GLY A 152 15.95 21.60 30.73
N PRO A 153 16.66 21.71 31.87
CA PRO A 153 17.30 20.58 32.55
C PRO A 153 16.31 19.52 33.08
N VAL A 154 15.00 19.79 32.99
CA VAL A 154 13.93 18.81 33.21
C VAL A 154 13.19 18.65 31.89
N ALA A 155 13.86 18.05 30.90
CA ALA A 155 13.16 17.44 29.79
C ALA A 155 12.19 16.41 30.40
N MET A 156 10.90 16.52 30.12
CA MET A 156 9.95 15.44 30.36
C MET A 156 10.26 14.33 29.35
N ASP A 157 11.37 13.64 29.61
CA ASP A 157 11.72 12.35 29.07
C ASP A 157 10.61 11.39 29.52
N GLY A 158 9.70 11.05 28.62
CA GLY A 158 8.60 10.12 28.94
C GLY A 158 7.18 10.64 28.82
N LEU A 159 6.90 11.65 27.99
CA LEU A 159 5.66 11.51 27.23
C LEU A 159 5.89 10.28 26.33
N PRO A 160 5.12 9.19 26.46
CA PRO A 160 5.12 8.22 25.39
C PRO A 160 4.78 9.04 24.15
N GLY A 161 5.74 9.15 23.22
CA GLY A 161 5.40 9.50 21.85
C GLY A 161 4.18 8.67 21.52
N SER A 162 3.17 9.26 20.90
CA SER A 162 1.92 8.58 20.60
C SER A 162 2.19 7.37 19.71
N THR A 163 2.71 6.30 20.30
CA THR A 163 2.62 4.94 19.87
C THR A 163 1.19 4.54 20.20
N GLY A 164 0.22 5.28 19.64
CA GLY A 164 -0.96 4.61 19.11
C GLY A 164 -0.35 3.67 18.09
N GLY A 165 0.01 2.47 18.54
CA GLY A 165 0.75 1.53 17.75
C GLY A 165 -0.11 1.21 16.56
N HIS A 166 0.15 1.85 15.42
CA HIS A 166 -0.26 1.37 14.12
C HIS A 166 0.62 0.16 13.80
N GLY A 167 0.60 -0.86 14.68
CA GLY A 167 0.92 -2.22 14.28
C GLY A 167 -0.01 -2.56 13.11
N PRO A 168 0.40 -3.44 12.19
CA PRO A 168 -0.33 -3.63 10.96
C PRO A 168 -1.77 -4.02 11.29
N GLU A 169 -2.67 -3.04 11.15
CA GLU A 169 -4.08 -3.23 11.38
C GLU A 169 -4.51 -4.41 10.52
N ALA A 170 -5.47 -5.23 10.97
CA ALA A 170 -5.81 -6.47 10.27
C ALA A 170 -6.04 -6.26 8.76
N VAL A 171 -6.52 -5.06 8.39
CA VAL A 171 -6.64 -4.54 7.02
C VAL A 171 -5.27 -4.40 6.33
N GLY A 172 -4.29 -3.73 6.92
CA GLY A 172 -2.94 -3.58 6.36
C GLY A 172 -2.25 -4.93 6.11
N THR A 173 -2.34 -5.87 7.04
CA THR A 173 -1.81 -7.23 6.83
C THR A 173 -2.52 -7.94 5.67
N ALA A 174 -3.86 -7.79 5.60
CA ALA A 174 -4.65 -8.37 4.52
C ALA A 174 -4.31 -7.75 3.15
N VAL A 175 -4.09 -6.43 3.08
CA VAL A 175 -3.63 -5.73 1.86
C VAL A 175 -2.31 -6.34 1.40
N VAL A 176 -1.30 -6.42 2.27
CA VAL A 176 0.01 -6.98 1.92
C VAL A 176 -0.11 -8.42 1.41
N ALA A 177 -0.90 -9.26 2.07
CA ALA A 177 -1.13 -10.63 1.63
C ALA A 177 -1.79 -10.70 0.24
N ALA A 178 -2.82 -9.88 -0.01
CA ALA A 178 -3.49 -9.80 -1.30
C ALA A 178 -2.55 -9.30 -2.42
N GLU A 179 -1.71 -8.31 -2.13
CA GLU A 179 -0.72 -7.78 -3.07
C GLU A 179 0.34 -8.84 -3.42
N LEU A 180 0.86 -9.59 -2.44
CA LEU A 180 1.84 -10.66 -2.68
C LEU A 180 1.27 -11.77 -3.57
N LEU A 181 0.03 -12.20 -3.33
CA LEU A 181 -0.66 -13.16 -4.19
C LEU A 181 -0.87 -12.61 -5.61
N THR A 182 -1.17 -11.32 -5.72
CA THR A 182 -1.32 -10.61 -6.99
C THR A 182 0.00 -10.56 -7.77
N VAL A 183 1.13 -10.25 -7.11
CA VAL A 183 2.48 -10.30 -7.73
C VAL A 183 2.77 -11.69 -8.28
N ALA A 184 2.48 -12.74 -7.51
CA ALA A 184 2.70 -14.12 -7.95
C ALA A 184 1.89 -14.45 -9.22
N ALA A 185 0.61 -14.06 -9.26
CA ALA A 185 -0.25 -14.26 -10.43
C ALA A 185 0.21 -13.42 -11.64
N LEU A 186 0.62 -12.17 -11.45
CA LEU A 186 1.15 -11.31 -12.51
C LEU A 186 2.49 -11.82 -13.06
N ALA A 187 3.38 -12.31 -12.20
CA ALA A 187 4.65 -12.92 -12.62
C ALA A 187 4.44 -14.17 -13.50
N ALA A 188 3.38 -14.95 -13.23
CA ALA A 188 2.99 -16.09 -14.06
C ALA A 188 2.51 -15.68 -15.47
N LEU A 189 2.01 -14.45 -15.64
CA LEU A 189 1.58 -13.89 -16.92
C LEU A 189 2.72 -13.27 -17.74
N LEU A 190 3.89 -13.03 -17.14
CA LEU A 190 5.03 -12.48 -17.88
C LEU A 190 5.54 -13.45 -18.96
N PRO A 191 6.03 -12.93 -20.11
CA PRO A 191 6.75 -13.73 -21.10
C PRO A 191 7.96 -14.44 -20.48
N ALA A 192 8.30 -15.63 -20.99
CA ALA A 192 9.41 -16.43 -20.46
C ALA A 192 10.75 -15.65 -20.43
N SER A 193 11.01 -14.79 -21.42
CA SER A 193 12.21 -13.94 -21.49
C SER A 193 12.28 -12.84 -20.41
N TRP A 194 11.17 -12.55 -19.73
CA TRP A 194 11.07 -11.52 -18.69
C TRP A 194 10.90 -12.16 -17.31
N ARG A 195 10.22 -13.31 -17.23
CA ARG A 195 9.91 -13.99 -15.98
C ARG A 195 11.14 -14.27 -15.13
N GLY A 196 12.22 -14.77 -15.72
CA GLY A 196 13.46 -15.02 -14.97
C GLY A 196 14.05 -13.74 -14.36
N ARG A 197 14.09 -12.65 -15.13
CA ARG A 197 14.57 -11.34 -14.65
C ARG A 197 13.68 -10.77 -13.55
N ALA A 198 12.37 -10.86 -13.72
CA ALA A 198 11.39 -10.41 -12.72
C ALA A 198 11.52 -11.19 -11.41
N LEU A 199 11.58 -12.52 -11.47
CA LEU A 199 11.74 -13.36 -10.27
C LEU A 199 13.08 -13.10 -9.57
N ASN A 200 14.17 -12.95 -10.32
CA ASN A 200 15.47 -12.58 -9.74
C ASN A 200 15.40 -11.20 -9.06
N ALA A 201 14.75 -10.21 -9.68
CA ALA A 201 14.57 -8.89 -9.07
C ALA A 201 13.73 -8.96 -7.79
N LEU A 202 12.64 -9.74 -7.79
CA LEU A 202 11.81 -9.97 -6.59
C LEU A 202 12.60 -10.66 -5.47
N LEU A 203 13.45 -11.64 -5.81
CA LEU A 203 14.33 -12.31 -4.85
C LEU A 203 15.37 -11.35 -4.25
N VAL A 204 16.01 -10.54 -5.10
CA VAL A 204 16.96 -9.52 -4.63
C VAL A 204 16.25 -8.51 -3.73
N LEU A 205 15.06 -8.04 -4.13
CA LEU A 205 14.28 -7.09 -3.34
C LEU A 205 13.88 -7.68 -1.99
N GLY A 206 13.31 -8.88 -1.96
CA GLY A 206 12.92 -9.56 -0.73
C GLY A 206 14.11 -9.88 0.18
N GLY A 207 15.21 -10.35 -0.40
CA GLY A 207 16.45 -10.60 0.33
C GLY A 207 17.07 -9.32 0.91
N SER A 208 16.99 -8.21 0.16
CA SER A 208 17.45 -6.89 0.64
C SER A 208 16.57 -6.38 1.76
N ALA A 209 15.25 -6.45 1.62
CA ALA A 209 14.30 -6.07 2.68
C ALA A 209 14.54 -6.89 3.96
N TRP A 210 14.77 -8.20 3.82
CA TRP A 210 15.12 -9.07 4.95
C TRP A 210 16.45 -8.69 5.60
N ALA A 211 17.50 -8.40 4.82
CA ALA A 211 18.79 -7.98 5.35
C ALA A 211 18.73 -6.61 6.04
N LEU A 212 17.96 -5.67 5.50
CA LEU A 212 17.74 -4.35 6.10
C LEU A 212 16.96 -4.47 7.42
N TRP A 213 15.95 -5.34 7.48
CA TRP A 213 15.27 -5.66 8.73
C TRP A 213 16.22 -6.29 9.75
N LEU A 214 17.02 -7.29 9.35
CA LEU A 214 17.97 -7.97 10.24
C LEU A 214 19.03 -7.01 10.81
N THR A 215 19.39 -5.97 10.06
CA THR A 215 20.39 -4.95 10.47
C THR A 215 19.78 -3.79 11.25
N GLY A 216 18.47 -3.80 11.51
CA GLY A 216 17.76 -2.77 12.27
C GLY A 216 17.44 -1.50 11.47
N VAL A 217 17.59 -1.52 10.14
CA VAL A 217 17.29 -0.35 9.28
C VAL A 217 15.80 -0.19 9.05
N LEU A 218 15.05 -1.29 9.02
CA LEU A 218 13.58 -1.31 8.80
C LEU A 218 12.79 -1.69 10.06
N GLY A 219 13.41 -1.62 11.24
CA GLY A 219 12.79 -1.98 12.53
C GLY A 219 13.77 -1.98 13.68
#